data_AF-A0A1J3D9Y4-F1
#
_entry.id   AF-A0A1J3D9Y4-F1
#
_cell.length_a   1.000
_cell.length_b   1.000
_cell.length_c   1.000
_cell.angle_alpha   90.00
_cell.angle_beta   90.00
_cell.angle_gamma   90.00
#
_symmetry.space_group_name_H-M   'P 1'
#
loop_
_entity.id
_entity.type
_entity.pdbx_description
1 polymer ?
#
loop_
_entity_poly.entity_id
_entity_poly.type
_entity_poly.pdbx_seq_one_letter_code
_entity_poly.pdbx_strand_id
1 'polypeptide(L)'
;MANHLQDPLTTSLKPSLVKEEQQLDEETVGLQAQSLVNTMALPMVFKAALELGVIDTMAAVDEGVWLSSSEIVLRLPIKPTNPEAPVLLDRVLVLLVSHSILKYRVVESGENGKTVGEYAAEPVCKFFLNRGDGFCSLASLFLISLSEVYFKTWTHLKDVILEGKDAFSSAHGMKFFEYVGSNKQFGDMFNKAMSEASILTMEKVLEVYKGFEDVNTLVDVGGGIGTVLGLVTSKYPH
;
A
#
# COMPACT_ATOMS: atom_id res chain seq x y z
N MET A 1 26.12 15.52 -67.02
CA MET A 1 25.31 15.46 -65.79
C MET A 1 25.58 14.10 -65.15
N ALA A 2 26.47 14.07 -64.17
CA ALA A 2 26.84 12.87 -63.42
C ALA A 2 26.06 12.89 -62.10
N ASN A 3 25.23 11.87 -61.86
CA ASN A 3 24.51 11.69 -60.61
C ASN A 3 25.47 11.07 -59.58
N HIS A 4 25.88 11.86 -58.59
CA HIS A 4 26.52 11.36 -57.37
C HIS A 4 25.44 10.76 -56.46
N LEU A 5 25.45 9.43 -56.32
CA LEU A 5 24.80 8.73 -55.21
C LEU A 5 25.59 9.03 -53.93
N GLN A 6 24.93 9.63 -52.94
CA GLN A 6 25.45 9.73 -51.57
C GLN A 6 25.30 8.36 -50.90
N ASP A 7 26.42 7.79 -50.44
CA ASP A 7 26.43 6.64 -49.54
C ASP A 7 25.74 7.03 -48.21
N PRO A 8 24.99 6.11 -47.57
CA PRO A 8 24.49 6.34 -46.22
C PRO A 8 25.67 6.28 -45.25
N LEU A 9 25.89 7.38 -44.51
CA LEU A 9 26.74 7.40 -43.32
C LEU A 9 26.20 6.41 -42.29
N THR A 10 26.65 5.15 -42.36
CA THR A 10 26.59 4.22 -41.24
C THR A 10 27.49 4.78 -40.15
N THR A 11 26.85 5.45 -39.20
CA THR A 11 27.49 5.89 -37.95
C THR A 11 27.69 4.62 -37.13
N SER A 12 28.76 3.88 -37.41
CA SER A 12 29.18 2.72 -36.62
C SER A 12 29.50 3.19 -35.20
N LEU A 13 28.62 2.89 -34.26
CA LEU A 13 28.86 3.12 -32.84
C LEU A 13 30.16 2.41 -32.47
N LYS A 14 31.08 3.14 -31.82
CA LYS A 14 32.37 2.59 -31.42
C LYS A 14 32.12 1.35 -30.52
N PRO A 15 32.84 0.24 -30.72
CA PRO A 15 32.65 -0.99 -29.94
C PRO A 15 32.75 -0.82 -28.41
N SER A 16 33.42 0.23 -27.94
CA SER A 16 33.47 0.60 -26.52
C SER A 16 32.14 1.15 -25.99
N LEU A 17 31.44 1.97 -26.79
CA LEU A 17 30.13 2.54 -26.43
C LEU A 17 29.06 1.45 -26.39
N VAL A 18 29.10 0.51 -27.35
CA VAL A 18 28.20 -0.65 -27.36
C VAL A 18 28.40 -1.54 -26.13
N LYS A 19 29.65 -1.73 -25.68
CA LYS A 19 29.96 -2.49 -24.46
C LYS A 19 29.51 -1.77 -23.19
N GLU A 20 29.70 -0.46 -23.10
CA GLU A 20 29.24 0.34 -21.96
C GLU A 20 27.70 0.39 -21.88
N GLU A 21 27.00 0.54 -23.00
CA GLU A 21 25.54 0.47 -23.07
C GLU A 21 25.01 -0.92 -22.71
N GLN A 22 25.63 -1.99 -23.21
CA GLN A 22 25.25 -3.37 -22.86
C GLN A 22 25.52 -3.71 -21.39
N GLN A 23 26.61 -3.19 -20.84
CA GLN A 23 26.97 -3.40 -19.43
C GLN A 23 26.04 -2.62 -18.49
N LEU A 24 25.63 -1.40 -18.88
CA LEU A 24 24.63 -0.59 -18.17
C LEU A 24 23.25 -1.26 -18.21
N ASP A 25 22.90 -1.90 -19.34
CA ASP A 25 21.66 -2.68 -19.49
C ASP A 25 21.67 -3.91 -18.57
N GLU A 26 22.79 -4.67 -18.52
CA GLU A 26 22.93 -5.82 -17.63
C GLU A 26 22.89 -5.43 -16.15
N GLU A 27 23.53 -4.33 -15.76
CA GLU A 27 23.46 -3.80 -14.38
C GLU A 27 22.03 -3.40 -14.01
N THR A 28 21.32 -2.72 -14.92
CA THR A 28 19.92 -2.30 -14.70
C THR A 28 19.00 -3.51 -14.53
N VAL A 29 19.15 -4.53 -15.38
CA VAL A 29 18.41 -5.78 -15.27
C VAL A 29 18.75 -6.52 -13.97
N GLY A 30 20.03 -6.50 -13.57
CA GLY A 30 20.48 -7.06 -12.29
C GLY A 30 19.80 -6.38 -11.09
N LEU A 31 19.73 -5.05 -11.08
CA LEU A 31 19.03 -4.28 -10.04
C LEU A 31 17.53 -4.57 -10.02
N GLN A 32 16.89 -4.72 -11.19
CA GLN A 32 15.48 -5.12 -11.26
C GLN A 32 15.26 -6.52 -10.65
N ALA A 33 16.10 -7.50 -10.99
CA ALA A 33 16.02 -8.83 -10.40
C ALA A 33 16.21 -8.80 -8.88
N GLN A 34 17.16 -8.00 -8.38
CA GLN A 34 17.37 -7.81 -6.95
C GLN A 34 16.17 -7.13 -6.27
N SER A 35 15.53 -6.16 -6.94
CA SER A 35 14.30 -5.55 -6.44
C SER A 35 13.18 -6.58 -6.31
N LEU A 36 13.05 -7.49 -7.28
CA LEU A 36 12.04 -8.55 -7.25
C LEU A 36 12.21 -9.48 -6.02
N VAL A 37 13.44 -9.88 -5.71
CA VAL A 37 13.75 -10.70 -4.53
C VAL A 37 13.30 -10.01 -3.23
N ASN A 38 13.37 -8.68 -3.18
CA ASN A 38 13.03 -7.88 -2.00
C ASN A 38 11.60 -7.30 -2.01
N THR A 39 10.76 -7.68 -2.99
CA THR A 39 9.41 -7.12 -3.17
C THR A 39 8.56 -7.18 -1.90
N MET A 40 8.71 -8.25 -1.11
CA MET A 40 7.95 -8.43 0.13
C MET A 40 8.36 -7.50 1.26
N ALA A 41 9.55 -6.89 1.20
CA ALA A 41 10.04 -6.01 2.26
C ALA A 41 9.14 -4.78 2.44
N LEU A 42 8.82 -4.08 1.35
CA LEU A 42 7.95 -2.90 1.39
C LEU A 42 6.59 -3.18 2.03
N PRO A 43 5.75 -4.13 1.55
CA PRO A 43 4.42 -4.32 2.09
C PRO A 43 4.45 -4.76 3.56
N MET A 44 5.43 -5.57 3.96
CA MET A 44 5.55 -6.03 5.34
C MET A 44 6.03 -4.93 6.30
N VAL A 45 6.97 -4.09 5.85
CA VAL A 45 7.42 -2.93 6.63
C VAL A 45 6.30 -1.90 6.75
N PHE A 46 5.56 -1.65 5.68
CA PHE A 46 4.43 -0.72 5.73
C PHE A 46 3.29 -1.25 6.59
N LYS A 47 3.00 -2.56 6.54
CA LYS A 47 2.08 -3.23 7.48
C LYS A 47 2.47 -2.98 8.92
N ALA A 48 3.75 -3.19 9.27
CA ALA A 48 4.23 -2.94 10.63
C ALA A 48 4.09 -1.47 11.03
N ALA A 49 4.38 -0.52 10.12
CA ALA A 49 4.20 0.91 10.39
C ALA A 49 2.73 1.28 10.64
N LEU A 50 1.79 0.68 9.92
CA LEU A 50 0.35 0.84 10.15
C LEU A 50 -0.07 0.24 11.49
N GLU A 51 0.36 -0.98 11.80
CA GLU A 51 0.04 -1.65 13.08
C GLU A 51 0.62 -0.93 14.30
N LEU A 52 1.79 -0.30 14.15
CA LEU A 52 2.38 0.54 15.18
C LEU A 52 1.65 1.89 15.34
N GLY A 53 0.84 2.31 14.37
CA GLY A 53 0.18 3.62 14.35
C GLY A 53 1.11 4.76 13.96
N VAL A 54 2.17 4.49 13.18
CA VAL A 54 3.12 5.51 12.71
C VAL A 54 2.41 6.55 11.84
N ILE A 55 1.59 6.10 10.89
CA ILE A 55 0.92 6.99 9.94
C ILE A 55 -0.10 7.88 10.65
N ASP A 56 -0.88 7.31 11.58
CA ASP A 56 -1.82 8.09 12.41
C ASP A 56 -1.07 9.09 13.30
N THR A 57 0.06 8.69 13.89
CA THR A 57 0.92 9.56 14.71
C THR A 57 1.41 10.77 13.92
N MET A 58 1.85 10.55 12.67
CA MET A 58 2.33 11.63 11.80
C MET A 58 1.20 12.53 11.29
N ALA A 59 -0.02 12.00 11.16
CA ALA A 59 -1.18 12.79 10.75
C ALA A 59 -1.85 13.54 11.92
N ALA A 60 -1.47 13.25 13.16
CA ALA A 60 -2.01 13.90 14.35
C ALA A 60 -1.24 15.18 14.74
N VAL A 61 -0.08 15.45 14.15
CA VAL A 61 0.66 16.69 14.35
C VAL A 61 0.19 17.78 13.38
N ASP A 62 0.44 19.05 13.73
CA ASP A 62 0.07 20.19 12.88
C ASP A 62 0.74 20.11 11.50
N GLU A 63 0.09 20.70 10.50
CA GLU A 63 0.61 20.72 9.14
C GLU A 63 1.99 21.40 9.09
N GLY A 64 2.95 20.76 8.43
CA GLY A 64 4.32 21.26 8.33
C GLY A 64 5.23 20.88 9.51
N VAL A 65 4.73 20.16 10.53
CA VAL A 65 5.57 19.56 11.58
C VAL A 65 6.30 18.33 11.03
N TRP A 66 7.59 18.24 11.34
CA TRP A 66 8.43 17.07 11.04
C TRP A 66 8.85 16.43 12.35
N LEU A 67 9.01 15.11 12.34
CA LEU A 67 9.32 14.33 13.53
C LEU A 67 10.56 13.47 13.30
N SER A 68 11.47 13.47 14.27
CA SER A 68 12.51 12.45 14.34
C SER A 68 11.93 11.07 14.69
N SER A 69 12.69 10.00 14.42
CA SER A 69 12.30 8.64 14.79
C SER A 69 12.04 8.48 16.30
N SER A 70 12.80 9.17 17.15
CA SER A 70 12.60 9.18 18.61
C SER A 70 11.28 9.86 19.00
N GLU A 71 10.95 10.98 18.35
CA GLU A 71 9.72 11.71 18.58
C GLU A 71 8.47 10.95 18.14
N ILE A 72 8.57 10.18 17.06
CA ILE A 72 7.50 9.29 16.62
C ILE A 72 7.29 8.19 17.66
N VAL A 73 8.36 7.52 18.10
CA VAL A 73 8.30 6.50 19.16
C VAL A 73 7.61 7.02 20.42
N LEU A 74 7.95 8.24 20.85
CA LEU A 74 7.34 8.87 22.02
C LEU A 74 5.85 9.15 21.85
N ARG A 75 5.34 9.25 20.62
CA ARG A 75 3.93 9.54 20.30
C ARG A 75 3.12 8.30 19.91
N LEU A 76 3.76 7.15 19.65
CA LEU A 76 3.04 5.91 19.30
C LEU A 76 1.99 5.54 20.35
N PRO A 77 0.83 4.99 19.93
CA PRO A 77 -0.24 4.56 20.83
C PRO A 77 0.22 3.42 21.75
N ILE A 78 1.01 2.47 21.23
CA ILE A 78 1.62 1.39 22.00
C ILE A 78 3.08 1.75 22.27
N LYS A 79 3.44 1.95 23.54
CA LYS A 79 4.82 2.32 23.91
C LYS A 79 5.74 1.11 23.80
N PRO A 80 6.80 1.19 22.97
CA PRO A 80 7.75 0.08 22.87
C PRO A 80 8.56 -0.04 24.16
N THR A 81 8.83 -1.27 24.57
CA THR A 81 9.73 -1.61 25.68
C THR A 81 11.18 -1.78 25.22
N ASN A 82 11.41 -1.89 23.91
CA ASN A 82 12.73 -2.04 23.31
C ASN A 82 13.48 -0.69 23.28
N PRO A 83 14.63 -0.55 23.94
CA PRO A 83 15.41 0.70 23.91
C PRO A 83 15.94 1.04 22.50
N GLU A 84 16.08 0.05 21.61
CA GLU A 84 16.51 0.27 20.22
C GLU A 84 15.36 0.67 19.28
N ALA A 85 14.13 0.80 19.78
CA ALA A 85 12.96 1.10 18.96
C ALA A 85 13.12 2.35 18.07
N PRO A 86 13.71 3.47 18.52
CA PRO A 86 13.94 4.62 17.65
C PRO A 86 14.85 4.29 16.46
N VAL A 87 15.93 3.52 16.67
CA VAL A 87 16.88 3.16 15.61
C VAL A 87 16.26 2.19 14.61
N LEU A 88 15.48 1.21 15.09
CA LEU A 88 14.77 0.28 14.22
C LEU A 88 13.66 0.99 13.43
N LEU A 89 12.94 1.91 14.07
CA LEU A 89 11.92 2.71 13.41
C LEU A 89 12.54 3.62 12.35
N ASP A 90 13.69 4.21 12.60
CA ASP A 90 14.43 5.02 11.62
C ASP A 90 14.63 4.27 10.29
N ARG A 91 15.09 3.01 10.37
CA ARG A 91 15.27 2.13 9.20
C ARG A 91 13.96 1.82 8.48
N VAL A 92 12.87 1.63 9.21
CA VAL A 92 11.52 1.46 8.66
C VAL A 92 11.12 2.73 7.89
N LEU A 93 11.27 3.90 8.50
CA LEU A 93 10.90 5.18 7.91
C LEU A 93 11.72 5.47 6.64
N VAL A 94 13.01 5.17 6.63
CA VAL A 94 13.87 5.30 5.44
C VAL A 94 13.34 4.47 4.25
N LEU A 95 12.88 3.24 4.48
CA LEU A 95 12.28 2.43 3.41
C LEU A 95 10.97 3.03 2.90
N LEU A 96 10.15 3.61 3.78
CA LEU A 96 8.91 4.29 3.38
C LEU A 96 9.20 5.57 2.58
N VAL A 97 10.29 6.28 2.92
CA VAL A 97 10.78 7.43 2.15
C VAL A 97 11.20 7.04 0.74
N SER A 98 11.91 5.92 0.57
CA SER A 98 12.34 5.46 -0.77
C SER A 98 11.16 5.11 -1.69
N HIS A 99 9.96 4.94 -1.14
CA HIS A 99 8.73 4.65 -1.87
C HIS A 99 7.75 5.84 -1.89
N SER A 100 8.23 7.05 -1.54
CA SER A 100 7.42 8.28 -1.51
C SER A 100 6.16 8.19 -0.62
N ILE A 101 6.19 7.31 0.39
CA ILE A 101 5.15 7.24 1.41
C ILE A 101 5.39 8.32 2.46
N LEU A 102 6.65 8.60 2.75
CA LEU A 102 7.10 9.67 3.64
C LEU A 102 8.12 10.54 2.91
N LYS A 103 8.38 11.72 3.45
CA LYS A 103 9.51 12.58 3.06
C LYS A 103 10.51 12.72 4.20
N TYR A 104 11.75 13.00 3.83
CA TYR A 104 12.89 13.05 4.73
C TYR A 104 13.66 14.35 4.58
N ARG A 105 14.15 14.89 5.70
CA ARG A 105 15.12 15.97 5.73
C ARG A 105 16.15 15.73 6.83
N VAL A 106 17.29 16.39 6.69
CA VAL A 106 18.35 16.39 7.70
C VAL A 106 18.40 17.77 8.34
N VAL A 107 18.39 17.82 9.67
CA VAL A 107 18.53 19.05 10.45
C VAL A 107 19.75 18.97 11.38
N GLU A 108 20.43 20.10 11.59
CA GLU A 108 21.52 20.17 12.56
C GLU A 108 20.97 20.32 13.98
N SER A 109 21.36 19.41 14.88
CA SER A 109 21.06 19.51 16.30
C SER A 109 22.05 20.48 16.96
N GLY A 110 21.51 21.55 17.54
CA GLY A 110 22.25 22.73 17.99
C GLY A 110 23.29 22.51 19.10
N GLU A 111 23.40 21.31 19.68
CA GLU A 111 24.33 21.10 20.80
C GLU A 111 25.66 20.44 20.42
N ASN A 112 25.83 19.82 19.23
CA ASN A 112 27.08 19.12 18.89
C ASN A 112 27.39 19.00 17.38
N GLY A 113 26.68 19.71 16.50
CA GLY A 113 26.80 19.50 15.04
C GLY A 113 26.34 18.10 14.59
N LYS A 114 25.64 17.36 15.46
CA LYS A 114 25.02 16.09 15.11
C LYS A 114 23.81 16.35 14.22
N THR A 115 23.79 15.73 13.06
CA THR A 115 22.63 15.75 12.17
C THR A 115 21.57 14.76 12.63
N VAL A 116 20.31 15.18 12.65
CA VAL A 116 19.15 14.33 12.95
C VAL A 116 18.26 14.26 11.72
N GLY A 117 17.83 13.04 11.39
CA GLY A 117 16.84 12.80 10.34
C GLY A 117 15.44 13.08 10.85
N GLU A 118 14.67 13.87 10.11
CA GLU A 118 13.27 14.13 10.39
C GLU A 118 12.38 13.71 9.22
N TYR A 119 11.17 13.29 9.57
CA TYR A 119 10.21 12.70 8.66
C TYR A 119 8.89 13.46 8.70
N ALA A 120 8.22 13.52 7.56
CA ALA A 120 6.85 14.00 7.46
C ALA A 120 6.03 13.10 6.52
N ALA A 121 4.71 13.07 6.72
CA ALA A 121 3.81 12.29 5.87
C ALA A 121 3.71 12.90 4.47
N GLU A 122 3.62 12.06 3.44
CA GLU A 122 3.23 12.46 2.09
C GLU A 122 1.72 12.32 1.88
N PRO A 123 1.12 12.96 0.85
CA PRO A 123 -0.31 12.90 0.60
C PRO A 123 -0.91 11.49 0.49
N VAL A 124 -0.11 10.48 0.14
CA VAL A 124 -0.57 9.08 0.07
C VAL A 124 -0.99 8.54 1.44
N CYS A 125 -0.37 9.00 2.53
CA CYS A 125 -0.68 8.59 3.89
C CYS A 125 -2.15 8.82 4.26
N LYS A 126 -2.79 9.86 3.68
CA LYS A 126 -4.19 10.20 3.98
C LYS A 126 -5.16 9.05 3.69
N PHE A 127 -4.84 8.20 2.71
CA PHE A 127 -5.66 7.05 2.33
C PHE A 127 -5.47 5.86 3.25
N PHE A 128 -4.54 5.92 4.21
CA PHE A 128 -4.25 4.85 5.16
C PHE A 128 -4.48 5.26 6.60
N LEU A 129 -5.13 6.41 6.84
CA LEU A 129 -5.45 6.87 8.18
C LEU A 129 -6.62 6.11 8.75
N ASN A 130 -6.57 5.82 10.04
CA ASN A 130 -7.66 5.21 10.78
C ASN A 130 -8.43 6.31 11.52
N ARG A 131 -9.02 7.24 10.76
CA ARG A 131 -9.83 8.32 11.35
C ARG A 131 -11.28 7.85 11.43
N GLY A 132 -11.81 7.77 12.65
CA GLY A 132 -13.21 7.44 12.91
C GLY A 132 -14.21 8.53 12.50
N ASP A 133 -13.82 9.47 11.64
CA ASP A 133 -14.56 10.67 11.23
C ASP A 133 -15.29 10.50 9.89
N GLY A 134 -15.46 9.26 9.42
CA GLY A 134 -16.16 8.94 8.18
C GLY A 134 -15.28 8.98 6.93
N PHE A 135 -13.99 9.31 7.05
CA PHE A 135 -13.05 9.17 5.94
C PHE A 135 -12.65 7.71 5.72
N CYS A 136 -12.65 7.28 4.46
CA CYS A 136 -12.38 5.89 4.08
C CYS A 136 -10.89 5.57 4.14
N SER A 137 -10.55 4.40 4.68
CA SER A 137 -9.17 3.91 4.76
C SER A 137 -8.95 2.70 3.87
N LEU A 138 -7.87 2.72 3.09
CA LEU A 138 -7.32 1.54 2.43
C LEU A 138 -6.49 0.67 3.39
N ALA A 139 -6.27 1.12 4.64
CA ALA A 139 -5.48 0.38 5.61
C ALA A 139 -6.08 -1.00 5.90
N SER A 140 -7.39 -1.11 6.15
CA SER A 140 -7.99 -2.42 6.45
C SER A 140 -7.90 -3.37 5.26
N LEU A 141 -8.09 -2.86 4.03
CA LEU A 141 -7.92 -3.65 2.81
C LEU A 141 -6.47 -4.14 2.65
N PHE A 142 -5.51 -3.26 2.88
CA PHE A 142 -4.09 -3.60 2.82
C PHE A 142 -3.70 -4.65 3.88
N LEU A 143 -4.18 -4.48 5.11
CA LEU A 143 -3.90 -5.40 6.22
C LEU A 143 -4.49 -6.79 5.98
N ILE A 144 -5.74 -6.89 5.47
CA ILE A 144 -6.33 -8.19 5.18
C ILE A 144 -5.60 -8.92 4.05
N SER A 145 -5.19 -8.22 2.99
CA SER A 145 -4.41 -8.81 1.90
C SER A 145 -3.08 -9.40 2.37
N LEU A 146 -2.53 -8.89 3.47
CA LEU A 146 -1.31 -9.35 4.12
C LEU A 146 -1.57 -10.22 5.36
N SER A 147 -2.80 -10.68 5.56
CA SER A 147 -3.11 -11.60 6.65
C SER A 147 -2.57 -13.00 6.37
N GLU A 148 -2.30 -13.74 7.44
CA GLU A 148 -1.83 -15.13 7.35
C GLU A 148 -2.75 -16.00 6.49
N VAL A 149 -4.07 -15.75 6.54
CA VAL A 149 -5.08 -16.46 5.75
C VAL A 149 -4.83 -16.29 4.24
N TYR A 150 -4.58 -15.06 3.79
CA TYR A 150 -4.28 -14.78 2.38
C TYR A 150 -2.89 -15.26 1.99
N PHE A 151 -1.88 -15.09 2.85
CA PHE A 151 -0.53 -15.62 2.61
C PHE A 151 -0.53 -17.13 2.40
N LYS A 152 -1.23 -17.88 3.26
CA LYS A 152 -1.39 -19.33 3.10
C LYS A 152 -2.10 -19.70 1.80
N THR A 153 -3.03 -18.86 1.33
CA THR A 153 -3.71 -19.09 0.05
C THR A 153 -2.74 -18.98 -1.13
N TRP A 154 -1.83 -17.99 -1.10
CA TRP A 154 -0.85 -17.78 -2.17
C TRP A 154 0.10 -18.96 -2.38
N THR A 155 0.38 -19.76 -1.36
CA THR A 155 1.26 -20.93 -1.50
C THR A 155 0.65 -22.03 -2.38
N HIS A 156 -0.67 -21.99 -2.62
CA HIS A 156 -1.39 -22.95 -3.46
C HIS A 156 -1.66 -22.46 -4.87
N LEU A 157 -1.17 -21.27 -5.27
CA LEU A 157 -1.38 -20.74 -6.63
C LEU A 157 -0.86 -21.69 -7.72
N LYS A 158 0.25 -22.39 -7.46
CA LYS A 158 0.79 -23.41 -8.36
C LYS A 158 -0.22 -24.54 -8.61
N ASP A 159 -0.90 -25.00 -7.57
CA ASP A 159 -1.86 -26.10 -7.64
C ASP A 159 -3.14 -25.68 -8.40
N VAL A 160 -3.50 -24.38 -8.36
CA VAL A 160 -4.56 -23.83 -9.20
C VAL A 160 -4.23 -24.03 -10.68
N ILE A 161 -2.99 -23.73 -11.07
CA ILE A 161 -2.55 -23.81 -12.47
C ILE A 161 -2.43 -25.28 -12.92
N LEU A 162 -1.84 -26.13 -12.09
CA LEU A 162 -1.56 -27.51 -12.45
C LEU A 162 -2.79 -28.42 -12.37
N GLU A 163 -3.66 -28.18 -11.39
CA GLU A 163 -4.72 -29.13 -11.01
C GLU A 163 -6.12 -28.50 -11.09
N GLY A 164 -6.24 -27.21 -11.37
CA GLY A 164 -7.53 -26.50 -11.40
C GLY A 164 -8.22 -26.39 -10.04
N LYS A 165 -7.48 -26.66 -8.95
CA LYS A 165 -8.02 -26.59 -7.59
C LYS A 165 -8.24 -25.15 -7.15
N ASP A 166 -9.19 -24.94 -6.25
CA ASP A 166 -9.38 -23.65 -5.59
C ASP A 166 -8.29 -23.45 -4.52
N ALA A 167 -7.44 -22.42 -4.67
CA ALA A 167 -6.31 -22.17 -3.77
C ALA A 167 -6.74 -22.03 -2.31
N PHE A 168 -7.85 -21.34 -2.07
CA PHE A 168 -8.33 -21.10 -0.70
C PHE A 168 -8.79 -22.42 -0.05
N SER A 169 -9.57 -23.23 -0.78
CA SER A 169 -9.99 -24.56 -0.33
C SER A 169 -8.79 -25.46 -0.06
N SER A 170 -7.76 -25.43 -0.91
CA SER A 170 -6.52 -26.19 -0.69
C SER A 170 -5.77 -25.74 0.57
N ALA A 171 -5.73 -24.43 0.84
CA ALA A 171 -5.05 -23.86 2.00
C ALA A 171 -5.79 -24.10 3.33
N HIS A 172 -7.12 -24.03 3.32
CA HIS A 172 -7.93 -23.92 4.54
C HIS A 172 -8.94 -25.06 4.73
N GLY A 173 -9.07 -25.96 3.75
CA GLY A 173 -9.93 -27.14 3.81
C GLY A 173 -11.43 -26.87 3.63
N MET A 174 -11.82 -25.63 3.32
CA MET A 174 -13.22 -25.21 3.14
C MET A 174 -13.30 -24.01 2.18
N LYS A 175 -14.51 -23.69 1.70
CA LYS A 175 -14.70 -22.55 0.79
C LYS A 175 -14.50 -21.22 1.51
N PHE A 176 -14.14 -20.19 0.75
CA PHE A 176 -13.85 -18.85 1.28
C PHE A 176 -14.96 -18.32 2.20
N PHE A 177 -16.20 -18.28 1.74
CA PHE A 177 -17.30 -17.74 2.53
C PHE A 177 -17.70 -18.62 3.72
N GLU A 178 -17.46 -19.94 3.66
CA GLU A 178 -17.60 -20.85 4.80
C GLU A 178 -16.55 -20.52 5.88
N TYR A 179 -15.32 -20.23 5.46
CA TYR A 179 -14.25 -19.80 6.37
C TYR A 179 -14.54 -18.44 7.00
N VAL A 180 -14.97 -17.47 6.20
CA VAL A 180 -15.40 -16.14 6.68
C VAL A 180 -16.50 -16.26 7.73
N GLY A 181 -17.49 -17.14 7.51
CA GLY A 181 -18.58 -17.37 8.46
C GLY A 181 -18.18 -18.14 9.72
N SER A 182 -17.17 -19.02 9.63
CA SER A 182 -16.73 -19.85 10.77
C SER A 182 -15.64 -19.19 11.63
N ASN A 183 -14.83 -18.30 11.06
CA ASN A 183 -13.79 -17.57 11.78
C ASN A 183 -14.22 -16.11 12.01
N LYS A 184 -14.79 -15.82 13.19
CA LYS A 184 -15.28 -14.48 13.54
C LYS A 184 -14.22 -13.40 13.38
N GLN A 185 -12.99 -13.63 13.82
CA GLN A 185 -11.91 -12.63 13.76
C GLN A 185 -11.58 -12.27 12.30
N PHE A 186 -11.43 -13.27 11.43
CA PHE A 186 -11.18 -13.03 10.02
C PHE A 186 -12.40 -12.42 9.33
N GLY A 187 -13.61 -12.87 9.66
CA GLY A 187 -14.84 -12.33 9.11
C GLY A 187 -15.06 -10.86 9.46
N ASP A 188 -14.77 -10.44 10.69
CA ASP A 188 -14.83 -9.04 11.11
C ASP A 188 -13.81 -8.19 10.33
N MET A 189 -12.58 -8.68 10.18
CA MET A 189 -11.53 -8.01 9.39
C MET A 189 -11.93 -7.91 7.91
N PHE A 190 -12.51 -8.96 7.33
CA PHE A 190 -13.00 -8.98 5.96
C PHE A 190 -14.13 -7.98 5.73
N ASN A 191 -15.14 -8.01 6.58
CA ASN A 191 -16.27 -7.09 6.49
C ASN A 191 -15.82 -5.63 6.63
N LYS A 192 -14.91 -5.34 7.57
CA LYS A 192 -14.33 -4.00 7.72
C LYS A 192 -13.60 -3.56 6.46
N ALA A 193 -12.71 -4.41 5.93
CA ALA A 193 -11.95 -4.11 4.72
C ALA A 193 -12.84 -3.86 3.49
N MET A 194 -13.86 -4.70 3.28
CA MET A 194 -14.81 -4.52 2.18
C MET A 194 -15.63 -3.24 2.37
N SER A 195 -16.12 -2.98 3.59
CA SER A 195 -16.89 -1.78 3.91
C SER A 195 -16.09 -0.52 3.61
N GLU A 196 -14.87 -0.38 4.14
CA GLU A 196 -14.05 0.83 3.95
C GLU A 196 -13.68 1.06 2.48
N ALA A 197 -13.33 0.00 1.75
CA ALA A 197 -13.05 0.09 0.31
C ALA A 197 -14.30 0.48 -0.51
N SER A 198 -15.47 -0.03 -0.13
CA SER A 198 -16.74 0.33 -0.75
C SER A 198 -17.09 1.79 -0.54
N ILE A 199 -16.88 2.37 0.65
CA ILE A 199 -17.19 3.79 0.88
C ILE A 199 -16.36 4.67 -0.06
N LEU A 200 -15.05 4.42 -0.19
CA LEU A 200 -14.17 5.21 -1.06
C LEU A 200 -14.65 5.24 -2.51
N THR A 201 -15.07 4.07 -3.01
CA THR A 201 -15.59 3.94 -4.37
C THR A 201 -16.95 4.62 -4.50
N MET A 202 -17.83 4.39 -3.52
CA MET A 202 -19.23 4.77 -3.61
C MET A 202 -19.45 6.26 -3.40
N GLU A 203 -18.61 6.95 -2.62
CA GLU A 203 -18.58 8.41 -2.57
C GLU A 203 -18.40 9.02 -3.95
N LYS A 204 -17.44 8.50 -4.73
CA LYS A 204 -17.18 8.96 -6.11
C LYS A 204 -18.27 8.59 -7.09
N VAL A 205 -18.81 7.37 -6.99
CA VAL A 205 -19.94 6.98 -7.83
C VAL A 205 -21.14 7.89 -7.55
N LEU A 206 -21.47 8.14 -6.28
CA LEU A 206 -22.60 8.98 -5.91
C LEU A 206 -22.42 10.44 -6.35
N GLU A 207 -21.20 10.97 -6.45
CA GLU A 207 -20.94 12.33 -6.99
C GLU A 207 -21.45 12.50 -8.43
N VAL A 208 -21.32 11.47 -9.26
CA VAL A 208 -21.54 11.58 -10.73
C VAL A 208 -22.73 10.77 -11.24
N TYR A 209 -23.06 9.65 -10.60
CA TYR A 209 -24.10 8.75 -11.05
C TYR A 209 -25.47 9.17 -10.52
N LYS A 210 -26.38 9.48 -11.44
CA LYS A 210 -27.75 9.92 -11.15
C LYS A 210 -28.80 8.83 -11.31
N GLY A 211 -28.42 7.61 -11.69
CA GLY A 211 -29.39 6.53 -11.95
C GLY A 211 -30.14 6.01 -10.73
N PHE A 212 -29.85 6.53 -9.53
CA PHE A 212 -30.62 6.24 -8.30
C PHE A 212 -31.77 7.23 -8.05
N GLU A 213 -31.86 8.36 -8.78
CA GLU A 213 -32.82 9.43 -8.52
C GLU A 213 -34.29 8.99 -8.62
N ASP A 214 -34.61 8.04 -9.51
CA ASP A 214 -35.98 7.54 -9.73
C ASP A 214 -36.18 6.08 -9.28
N VAL A 215 -35.26 5.54 -8.49
CA VAL A 215 -35.31 4.15 -8.02
C VAL A 215 -36.14 4.06 -6.73
N ASN A 216 -37.26 3.33 -6.78
CA ASN A 216 -38.13 3.10 -5.61
C ASN A 216 -37.74 1.87 -4.79
N THR A 217 -37.11 0.88 -5.43
CA THR A 217 -36.69 -0.36 -4.77
C THR A 217 -35.28 -0.70 -5.23
N LEU A 218 -34.34 -0.69 -4.30
CA LEU A 218 -32.96 -1.07 -4.53
C LEU A 218 -32.62 -2.34 -3.73
N VAL A 219 -32.00 -3.31 -4.40
CA VAL A 219 -31.50 -4.54 -3.78
C VAL A 219 -30.01 -4.65 -4.04
N ASP A 220 -29.22 -4.66 -2.97
CA ASP A 220 -27.77 -4.85 -3.02
C ASP A 220 -27.44 -6.34 -2.81
N VAL A 221 -27.37 -7.10 -3.90
CA VAL A 221 -27.10 -8.54 -3.87
C VAL A 221 -25.63 -8.77 -3.50
N GLY A 222 -25.38 -9.32 -2.32
CA GLY A 222 -24.02 -9.50 -1.81
C GLY A 222 -23.45 -8.24 -1.14
N GLY A 223 -24.29 -7.30 -0.72
CA GLY A 223 -23.90 -6.02 -0.09
C GLY A 223 -23.19 -6.09 1.27
N GLY A 224 -22.74 -7.28 1.69
CA GLY A 224 -22.04 -7.50 2.96
C GLY A 224 -22.84 -6.99 4.16
N ILE A 225 -22.25 -6.07 4.91
CA ILE A 225 -22.89 -5.45 6.09
C ILE A 225 -23.80 -4.26 5.75
N GLY A 226 -24.11 -4.05 4.46
CA GLY A 226 -25.07 -3.04 4.00
C GLY A 226 -24.51 -1.63 3.84
N THR A 227 -23.18 -1.46 3.84
CA THR A 227 -22.52 -0.15 3.75
C THR A 227 -22.92 0.61 2.48
N VAL A 228 -22.86 -0.04 1.31
CA VAL A 228 -23.21 0.58 0.03
C VAL A 228 -24.67 0.99 0.01
N LEU A 229 -25.57 0.08 0.37
CA LEU A 229 -27.00 0.37 0.45
C LEU A 229 -27.30 1.53 1.42
N GLY A 230 -26.61 1.59 2.55
CA GLY A 230 -26.73 2.68 3.51
C GLY A 230 -26.28 4.03 2.93
N LEU A 231 -25.18 4.07 2.17
CA LEU A 231 -24.72 5.28 1.49
C LEU A 231 -25.71 5.77 0.44
N VAL A 232 -26.24 4.85 -0.38
CA VAL A 232 -27.20 5.19 -1.44
C VAL A 232 -28.49 5.73 -0.84
N THR A 233 -29.07 5.03 0.15
CA THR A 233 -30.34 5.44 0.78
C THR A 233 -30.20 6.70 1.65
N SER A 234 -29.01 6.96 2.22
CA SER A 234 -28.73 8.24 2.91
C SER A 234 -28.73 9.42 1.95
N LYS A 235 -28.30 9.23 0.69
CA LYS A 235 -28.30 10.27 -0.34
C LYS A 235 -29.66 10.41 -1.05
N TYR A 236 -30.36 9.30 -1.24
CA TYR A 236 -31.62 9.20 -1.96
C TYR A 236 -32.67 8.54 -1.04
N PRO A 237 -33.33 9.32 -0.17
CA PRO A 237 -34.20 8.78 0.89
C PRO A 237 -35.65 8.50 0.47
N HIS A 238 -35.97 8.67 -0.82
CA HIS A 238 -37.33 8.55 -1.37
C HIS A 238 -37.81 7.12 -1.54
#